data_AF-A0AAV2YQY9-F1
#
_entry.id   AF-A0AAV2YQY9-F1
#
_cell.length_a   1.000
_cell.length_b   1.000
_cell.length_c   1.000
_cell.angle_alpha   90.00
_cell.angle_beta   90.00
_cell.angle_gamma   90.00
#
_symmetry.space_group_name_H-M   'P 1'
#
loop_
_entity.id
_entity.type
_entity.pdbx_description
1 polymer ?
#
loop_
_entity_poly.entity_id
_entity_poly.type
_entity_poly.pdbx_seq_one_letter_code
_entity_poly.pdbx_strand_id
1 'polypeptide(L)' 'MPHHDRVLSTVRQETKEICDAVRSMGLTPVARGQRRVTPGIQKIIDKLRAHGLVDVYEKAGFTLGAPGCSYCLGIAADVA' A
#
# COMPACT_ATOMS: atom_id res chain seq x y z
N MET A 1 12.53 -16.76 14.75
CA MET A 1 12.09 -17.07 13.37
C MET A 1 12.75 -16.10 12.38
N PRO A 2 14.04 -16.30 12.04
CA PRO A 2 14.85 -15.35 11.26
C PRO A 2 14.50 -15.26 9.76
N HIS A 3 13.70 -16.19 9.23
CA HIS A 3 13.36 -16.20 7.81
C HIS A 3 12.30 -15.15 7.44
N HIS A 4 11.43 -14.77 8.37
CA HIS A 4 10.37 -13.77 8.16
C HIS A 4 10.97 -12.36 8.01
N ASP A 5 11.95 -12.02 8.86
CA ASP A 5 12.60 -10.70 8.82
C ASP A 5 13.41 -10.50 7.53
N ARG A 6 14.02 -11.57 7.01
CA ARG A 6 14.75 -11.52 5.73
C ARG A 6 13.80 -11.22 4.56
N VAL A 7 12.68 -11.93 4.47
CA VAL A 7 11.66 -11.69 3.42
C VAL A 7 11.12 -10.26 3.50
N LEU A 8 10.87 -9.75 4.71
CA LEU A 8 10.39 -8.38 4.89
C LEU A 8 11.43 -7.32 4.53
N SER A 9 12.71 -7.57 4.81
CA SER A 9 13.80 -6.70 4.36
C SER A 9 13.91 -6.67 2.84
N THR A 10 13.73 -7.82 2.17
CA THR A 10 13.70 -7.92 0.71
C THR A 10 12.52 -7.16 0.12
N VAL A 11 11.31 -7.37 0.63
CA VAL A 11 10.10 -6.66 0.14
C VAL A 11 10.23 -5.15 0.30
N ARG A 12 10.80 -4.67 1.41
CA ARG A 12 11.09 -3.25 1.62
C ARG A 12 12.11 -2.71 0.62
N GLN A 13 13.17 -3.47 0.37
CA GLN A 13 14.22 -3.11 -0.57
C GLN A 13 13.68 -3.04 -2.00
N GLU A 14 12.96 -4.07 -2.45
CA GLU A 14 12.31 -4.13 -3.77
C GLU A 14 11.29 -3.00 -3.96
N THR A 15 10.46 -2.73 -2.94
CA THR A 15 9.48 -1.63 -3.02
C THR A 15 10.17 -0.27 -3.17
N LYS A 16 11.26 -0.05 -2.42
CA LYS A 16 12.05 1.19 -2.53
C LYS A 16 12.69 1.31 -3.91
N GLU A 17 13.27 0.23 -4.42
CA GLU A 17 13.89 0.19 -5.76
C GLU A 17 12.88 0.48 -6.87
N ILE A 18 11.67 -0.07 -6.78
CA ILE A 18 10.58 0.23 -7.72
C ILE A 18 10.20 1.71 -7.65
N CYS A 19 10.00 2.27 -6.44
CA CYS A 19 9.68 3.69 -6.29
C CYS A 19 10.79 4.61 -6.81
N ASP A 20 12.06 4.29 -6.52
CA ASP A 20 13.22 5.06 -6.97
C ASP A 20 13.40 4.97 -8.49
N ALA A 21 13.18 3.79 -9.08
CA ALA A 21 13.24 3.58 -10.53
C ALA A 21 12.14 4.38 -11.26
N VAL A 22 10.91 4.36 -10.77
CA VAL A 22 9.80 5.12 -11.39
C VAL A 22 10.06 6.62 -11.27
N ARG A 23 10.66 7.07 -10.16
CA ARG A 23 11.04 8.47 -9.94
C ARG A 23 12.20 8.91 -10.84
N SER A 24 13.18 8.06 -11.11
CA SER A 24 14.29 8.38 -12.04
C SER A 24 13.83 8.50 -13.49
N MET A 25 12.72 7.85 -13.84
CA MET A 25 12.01 8.03 -15.13
C MET A 25 11.21 9.35 -15.20
N GLY A 26 11.26 10.20 -14.17
CA GLY A 26 10.49 11.45 -14.10
C GLY A 26 9.01 11.24 -13.83
N LEU A 27 8.59 10.03 -13.48
CA LEU A 27 7.20 9.69 -13.21
C LEU A 27 6.90 9.93 -11.73
N THR A 28 6.00 10.86 -11.45
CA THR A 28 5.47 11.10 -10.11
C THR A 28 4.06 10.50 -9.99
N PRO A 29 3.68 9.91 -8.84
CA PRO A 29 2.32 9.45 -8.62
C PRO A 29 1.33 10.59 -8.85
N VAL A 30 0.48 10.46 -9.86
CA VAL A 30 -0.53 11.48 -10.18
C VAL A 30 -1.63 11.43 -9.12
N ALA A 31 -1.66 12.34 -8.15
CA ALA A 31 -2.66 12.33 -7.06
C ALA A 31 -4.11 12.67 -7.49
N ARG A 32 -4.47 12.48 -8.77
CA ARG A 32 -5.84 12.74 -9.28
C ARG A 32 -6.74 11.52 -9.08
N GLY A 33 -7.98 11.78 -8.66
CA GLY A 33 -9.04 10.79 -8.46
C GLY A 33 -9.06 10.19 -7.04
N GLN A 34 -10.13 9.46 -6.72
CA GLN A 34 -10.18 8.66 -5.49
C GLN A 34 -9.37 7.38 -5.66
N ARG A 35 -8.20 7.32 -5.02
CA ARG A 35 -7.34 6.13 -5.02
C ARG A 35 -7.47 5.47 -3.66
N ARG A 36 -7.94 4.22 -3.61
CA ARG A 36 -8.12 3.49 -2.36
C ARG A 36 -7.48 2.12 -2.42
N VAL A 37 -6.76 1.75 -1.36
CA VAL A 37 -6.23 0.40 -1.15
C VAL A 37 -7.02 -0.23 -0.02
N THR A 38 -7.73 -1.32 -0.29
CA THR A 38 -8.51 -2.06 0.71
C THR A 38 -7.95 -3.48 0.83
N PRO A 39 -7.11 -3.76 1.84
CA PRO A 39 -6.62 -5.12 2.08
C PRO A 39 -7.75 -6.05 2.53
N GLY A 40 -7.75 -7.30 2.07
CA GLY A 40 -8.83 -8.24 2.38
C GLY A 40 -8.95 -8.64 3.85
N ILE A 41 -7.87 -8.52 4.64
CA ILE A 41 -7.84 -8.89 6.07
C ILE A 41 -7.03 -7.88 6.90
N GLN A 42 -7.42 -7.70 8.16
CA GLN A 42 -6.78 -6.76 9.10
C GLN A 42 -5.28 -7.02 9.30
N LYS A 43 -4.86 -8.29 9.36
CA LYS A 43 -3.45 -8.67 9.56
C LYS A 43 -2.50 -8.10 8.50
N ILE A 44 -3.00 -7.81 7.29
CA ILE A 44 -2.18 -7.19 6.23
C ILE A 44 -2.00 -5.70 6.54
N ILE A 45 -3.04 -5.00 6.97
CA ILE A 45 -2.96 -3.59 7.38
C ILE A 45 -1.94 -3.42 8.51
N ASP A 46 -1.99 -4.29 9.52
CA ASP A 46 -1.09 -4.21 10.68
C ASP A 46 0.38 -4.39 10.24
N LYS A 47 0.64 -5.33 9.33
CA LYS A 47 1.96 -5.53 8.74
C LYS A 47 2.40 -4.35 7.88
N LEU A 48 1.54 -3.83 7.02
CA LEU A 48 1.85 -2.65 6.19
C LEU A 48 2.22 -1.45 7.07
N ARG A 49 1.50 -1.24 8.18
CA ARG A 49 1.77 -0.17 9.14
C ARG A 49 3.07 -0.40 9.89
N ALA A 50 3.28 -1.60 10.43
CA ALA A 50 4.53 -1.96 11.11
C ALA A 50 5.77 -1.81 10.19
N HIS A 51 5.57 -1.98 8.88
CA HIS A 51 6.62 -1.85 7.89
C HIS A 51 6.76 -0.47 7.24
N GLY A 52 5.92 0.51 7.58
CA GLY A 52 5.96 1.86 7.00
C GLY A 52 5.57 1.92 5.52
N LEU A 53 4.89 0.87 5.02
CA LEU A 53 4.41 0.80 3.65
C LEU A 53 3.12 1.61 3.47
N VAL A 54 2.36 1.83 4.54
CA VAL A 54 1.18 2.71 4.54
C VAL A 54 1.57 4.13 4.12
N ASP A 55 2.67 4.66 4.67
CA ASP A 55 3.17 5.99 4.32
C ASP A 55 3.52 6.13 2.84
N VAL A 56 3.98 5.05 2.20
CA VAL A 56 4.28 5.03 0.76
C VAL A 56 2.99 5.13 -0.06
N TYR A 57 1.95 4.39 0.33
CA TYR A 57 0.64 4.46 -0.31
C TYR A 57 0.02 5.85 -0.16
N GLU A 58 0.07 6.44 1.04
CA GLU A 58 -0.47 7.78 1.30
C GLU A 58 0.27 8.86 0.51
N LYS A 59 1.62 8.81 0.44
CA LYS A 59 2.43 9.71 -0.39
C LYS A 59 2.16 9.57 -1.88
N ALA A 60 1.73 8.39 -2.32
CA ALA A 60 1.29 8.13 -3.69
C ALA A 60 -0.16 8.59 -3.96
N GLY A 61 -0.83 9.15 -2.95
CA GLY A 61 -2.19 9.67 -3.02
C GLY A 61 -3.28 8.63 -2.78
N PHE A 62 -2.95 7.48 -2.19
CA PHE A 62 -3.93 6.45 -1.85
C PHE A 62 -4.46 6.61 -0.41
N THR A 63 -5.76 6.40 -0.24
CA THR A 63 -6.42 6.26 1.06
C THR A 63 -6.50 4.78 1.43
N LEU A 64 -6.17 4.44 2.68
CA LEU A 64 -6.32 3.07 3.16
C LEU A 64 -7.78 2.82 3.58
N GLY A 65 -8.41 1.84 2.95
CA GLY A 65 -9.78 1.42 3.27
C GLY A 65 -9.85 0.46 4.45
N ALA A 66 -11.02 0.42 5.11
CA ALA A 66 -11.34 -0.62 6.07
C ALA A 66 -11.24 -2.01 5.42
N PRO A 67 -10.69 -3.03 6.11
CA PRO A 67 -10.47 -4.33 5.51
C PRO A 67 -11.78 -5.05 5.20
N GLY A 68 -11.77 -5.83 4.12
CA GLY A 68 -12.87 -6.74 3.79
C GLY A 68 -13.26 -6.73 2.32
N CYS A 69 -14.23 -7.58 1.97
CA CYS A 69 -14.74 -7.72 0.61
C CYS A 69 -15.70 -6.58 0.19
N SER A 70 -16.16 -5.76 1.13
CA SER A 70 -17.17 -4.72 0.93
C SER A 70 -16.78 -3.68 -0.11
N TYR A 71 -15.48 -3.40 -0.30
CA TYR A 71 -15.02 -2.49 -1.35
C TYR A 71 -15.17 -3.11 -2.75
N CYS A 72 -14.80 -4.39 -2.92
CA CYS A 72 -14.95 -5.10 -4.20
C CYS A 72 -16.43 -5.30 -4.58
N LEU A 73 -17.31 -5.42 -3.59
CA LEU A 73 -18.76 -5.57 -3.77
C LEU A 73 -19.50 -4.22 -3.88
N GLY A 74 -18.80 -3.09 -3.86
CA GLY A 74 -19.40 -1.75 -3.97
C GLY A 74 -20.12 -1.25 -2.71
N ILE A 75 -20.19 -2.06 -1.64
CA ILE A 75 -20.84 -1.71 -0.37
C ILE A 75 -20.08 -0.61 0.38
N ALA A 76 -18.75 -0.59 0.27
CA ALA A 76 -17.90 0.42 0.91
C ALA A 76 -17.31 1.43 -0.09
N ALA A 77 -17.89 1.51 -1.29
CA ALA A 77 -17.42 2.40 -2.34
C ALA A 77 -17.91 3.85 -2.17
N ASP A 78 -19.04 4.07 -1.48
CA ASP A 78 -19.56 5.42 -1.20
C ASP A 78 -18.99 6.04 0.09
N VAL A 79 -18.42 5.21 0.97
CA VAL A 79 -17.79 5.63 2.24
C VAL A 79 -16.30 5.99 2.03
N ALA A 80 -15.96 6.62 0.90
CA ALA A 80 -14.58 6.89 0.48
C ALA A 80 -14.34 8.39 0.21
#